data_AF-A0A959MY77-F1
#
_entry.id   AF-A0A959MY77-F1
#
_cell.length_a   1.000
_cell.length_b   1.000
_cell.length_c   1.000
_cell.angle_alpha   90.00
_cell.angle_beta   90.00
_cell.angle_gamma   90.00
#
_symmetry.space_group_name_H-M   'P 1'
#
loop_
_entity.id
_entity.type
_entity.pdbx_description
1 polymer ?
#
loop_
_entity_poly.entity_id
_entity_poly.type
_entity_poly.pdbx_seq_one_letter_code
_entity_poly.pdbx_strand_id
1 'polypeptide(L)'
;MNILLLDCSSKTAGYGFARDGELILERTIPGTRNADSLMFEIRKDLEAKCIPFKDIDVVSLSNGPGSFTGLRIGSAIAKGICFSTGAKLVEIVTLDIIAGMHKSPNEYAAVIYSGMRTGEFYYAVYTNEGKLMRIGDYASDTLDVILKRTKDIVINEKIDFSENFEDVSKEMNVFDVGSDMIREQLELTMEKIERSEFSDISTSEPFYMQEFKPLVKEKN
;
A
#
# COMPACT_ATOMS: atom_id res chain seq x y z
N MET A 1 -0.97 -5.87 -22.53
CA MET A 1 -0.10 -5.66 -21.37
C MET A 1 -0.67 -6.39 -20.17
N ASN A 2 0.07 -7.37 -19.67
CA ASN A 2 -0.27 -8.19 -18.51
C ASN A 2 0.42 -7.64 -17.26
N ILE A 3 -0.36 -7.33 -16.22
CA ILE A 3 0.11 -6.69 -15.00
C ILE A 3 -0.24 -7.59 -13.82
N LEU A 4 0.75 -7.96 -13.01
CA LEU A 4 0.53 -8.58 -11.71
C LEU A 4 0.60 -7.50 -10.64
N LEU A 5 -0.43 -7.36 -9.81
CA LEU A 5 -0.50 -6.40 -8.71
C LEU A 5 -0.33 -7.11 -7.38
N LEU A 6 0.47 -6.53 -6.50
CA LEU A 6 0.77 -7.05 -5.17
C LEU A 6 0.59 -5.96 -4.13
N ASP A 7 -0.18 -6.27 -3.09
CA ASP A 7 -0.23 -5.49 -1.86
C ASP A 7 0.05 -6.41 -0.66
N CYS A 8 1.03 -6.01 0.14
CA CYS A 8 1.36 -6.67 1.41
C CYS A 8 1.56 -5.62 2.51
N SER A 9 0.98 -4.44 2.34
CA SER A 9 1.21 -3.29 3.22
C SER A 9 0.38 -3.33 4.51
N SER A 10 -0.69 -4.14 4.55
CA SER A 10 -1.64 -4.21 5.68
C SER A 10 -1.57 -5.55 6.43
N LYS A 11 -2.54 -5.81 7.32
CA LYS A 11 -2.74 -7.12 7.97
C LYS A 11 -3.15 -8.24 6.99
N THR A 12 -3.64 -7.87 5.81
CA THR A 12 -3.99 -8.78 4.72
C THR A 12 -3.00 -8.63 3.57
N ALA A 13 -2.87 -9.68 2.76
CA ALA A 13 -2.17 -9.59 1.49
C ALA A 13 -3.18 -9.57 0.35
N GLY A 14 -3.06 -8.61 -0.56
CA GLY A 14 -3.82 -8.53 -1.79
C GLY A 14 -2.97 -8.93 -2.99
N TYR A 15 -3.58 -9.58 -3.99
CA TYR A 15 -3.01 -9.64 -5.32
C TYR A 15 -4.08 -9.58 -6.40
N GLY A 16 -3.69 -9.12 -7.58
CA GLY A 16 -4.55 -9.12 -8.76
C GLY A 16 -3.76 -9.34 -10.03
N PHE A 17 -4.49 -9.65 -11.09
CA PHE A 17 -3.95 -9.69 -12.44
C PHE A 17 -4.84 -8.87 -13.34
N ALA A 18 -4.23 -7.95 -14.07
CA ALA A 18 -4.88 -7.15 -15.07
C ALA A 18 -4.32 -7.44 -16.46
N ARG A 19 -5.17 -7.31 -17.47
CA ARG A 19 -4.81 -7.40 -18.87
C ARG A 19 -5.37 -6.19 -19.59
N ASP A 20 -4.50 -5.44 -20.25
CA ASP A 20 -4.87 -4.27 -21.06
C ASP A 20 -5.68 -3.22 -20.27
N GLY A 21 -5.31 -3.02 -19.00
CA GLY A 21 -5.98 -2.08 -18.09
C GLY A 21 -7.23 -2.65 -17.39
N GLU A 22 -7.65 -3.87 -17.74
CA GLU A 22 -8.82 -4.51 -17.13
C GLU A 22 -8.43 -5.55 -16.10
N LEU A 23 -9.02 -5.48 -14.90
CA LEU A 23 -8.77 -6.42 -13.82
C LEU A 23 -9.49 -7.76 -14.10
N ILE A 24 -8.72 -8.84 -14.25
CA ILE A 24 -9.20 -10.20 -14.58
C ILE A 24 -9.37 -11.07 -13.34
N LEU A 25 -8.54 -10.82 -12.31
CA LEU A 25 -8.65 -11.45 -11.01
C LEU A 25 -8.19 -10.49 -9.91
N GLU A 26 -8.80 -10.66 -8.75
CA GLU A 26 -8.47 -9.96 -7.51
C GLU A 26 -8.71 -10.93 -6.36
N ARG A 27 -7.80 -10.88 -5.39
CA ARG A 27 -7.84 -11.70 -4.18
C ARG A 27 -7.31 -10.90 -3.01
N THR A 28 -8.01 -11.03 -1.90
CA THR A 28 -7.54 -10.61 -0.59
C THR A 28 -7.44 -11.83 0.30
N ILE A 29 -6.25 -12.04 0.86
CA ILE A 29 -5.92 -13.19 1.68
C ILE A 29 -5.77 -12.73 3.13
N PRO A 30 -6.53 -13.33 4.07
CA PRO A 30 -6.38 -13.03 5.48
C PRO A 30 -5.01 -13.41 6.03
N GLY A 31 -4.44 -12.52 6.83
CA GLY A 31 -3.31 -12.78 7.72
C GLY A 31 -1.93 -12.70 7.07
N THR A 32 -0.91 -12.64 7.94
CA THR A 32 0.52 -12.71 7.59
C THR A 32 0.87 -14.11 7.10
N ARG A 33 0.54 -14.40 5.85
CA ARG A 33 1.10 -15.55 5.17
C ARG A 33 2.57 -15.28 4.84
N ASN A 34 3.41 -16.30 4.95
CA ASN A 34 4.78 -16.22 4.46
C ASN A 34 4.77 -16.09 2.92
N ALA A 35 5.89 -15.64 2.35
CA ALA A 35 6.01 -15.41 0.92
C ALA A 35 5.60 -16.64 0.07
N ASP A 36 5.93 -17.84 0.54
CA ASP A 36 5.61 -19.10 -0.13
C ASP A 36 4.11 -19.30 -0.33
N SER A 37 3.31 -18.99 0.70
CA SER A 37 1.87 -19.21 0.63
C SER A 37 1.18 -18.18 -0.28
N LEU A 38 1.65 -16.94 -0.32
CA LEU A 38 1.15 -15.93 -1.27
C LEU A 38 1.49 -16.33 -2.71
N MET A 39 2.74 -16.72 -2.95
CA MET A 39 3.17 -17.18 -4.27
C MET A 39 2.44 -18.43 -4.74
N PHE A 40 2.12 -19.36 -3.82
CA PHE A 40 1.32 -20.53 -4.14
C PHE A 40 -0.08 -20.15 -4.64
N GLU A 41 -0.79 -19.24 -3.94
CA GLU A 41 -2.13 -18.80 -4.36
C GLU A 41 -2.07 -18.05 -5.70
N ILE A 42 -1.11 -17.12 -5.87
CA ILE A 42 -0.90 -16.40 -7.15
C ILE A 42 -0.72 -17.41 -8.28
N ARG A 43 0.19 -18.37 -8.09
CA ARG A 43 0.49 -19.37 -9.11
C ARG A 43 -0.73 -20.21 -9.46
N LYS A 44 -1.44 -20.70 -8.45
CA LYS A 44 -2.66 -21.49 -8.62
C LYS A 44 -3.72 -20.74 -9.42
N ASP A 45 -3.98 -19.47 -9.11
CA ASP A 45 -5.01 -18.68 -9.78
C ASP A 45 -4.60 -18.26 -11.21
N LEU A 46 -3.32 -17.97 -11.45
CA LEU A 46 -2.80 -17.72 -12.79
C LEU A 46 -2.84 -18.98 -13.66
N GLU A 47 -2.42 -20.14 -13.13
CA GLU A 47 -2.50 -21.43 -13.83
C GLU A 47 -3.94 -21.80 -14.17
N ALA A 48 -4.89 -21.61 -13.23
CA ALA A 48 -6.31 -21.87 -13.47
C ALA A 48 -6.91 -20.98 -14.57
N LYS A 49 -6.31 -19.82 -14.84
CA LYS A 49 -6.70 -18.91 -15.93
C LYS A 49 -5.84 -19.06 -17.19
N CYS A 50 -4.97 -20.07 -17.24
CA CYS A 50 -4.04 -20.30 -18.34
C CYS A 50 -3.15 -19.06 -18.62
N ILE A 51 -2.68 -18.39 -17.57
CA ILE A 51 -1.79 -17.23 -17.64
C ILE A 51 -0.37 -17.68 -17.24
N PRO A 52 0.56 -17.81 -18.19
CA PRO A 52 1.95 -18.10 -17.88
C PRO A 52 2.63 -16.93 -17.15
N PHE A 53 3.43 -17.21 -16.10
CA PHE A 53 4.22 -16.17 -15.41
C PHE A 53 5.15 -15.40 -16.35
N LYS A 54 5.73 -16.10 -17.34
CA LYS A 54 6.61 -15.49 -18.35
C LYS A 54 5.92 -14.42 -19.21
N ASP A 55 4.58 -14.38 -19.23
CA ASP A 55 3.81 -13.43 -20.00
C ASP A 55 3.48 -12.16 -19.18
N ILE A 56 3.95 -12.07 -17.93
CA ILE A 56 3.80 -10.86 -17.10
C ILE A 56 4.76 -9.79 -17.63
N ASP A 57 4.22 -8.65 -18.04
CA ASP A 57 4.99 -7.51 -18.57
C ASP A 57 5.39 -6.54 -17.45
N VAL A 58 4.52 -6.38 -16.44
CA VAL A 58 4.70 -5.45 -15.33
C VAL A 58 4.30 -6.11 -14.02
N VAL A 59 5.11 -5.88 -12.98
CA VAL A 59 4.73 -6.14 -11.59
C VAL A 59 4.51 -4.80 -10.90
N SER A 60 3.30 -4.59 -10.39
CA SER A 60 2.96 -3.46 -9.54
C SER A 60 3.03 -3.87 -8.07
N LEU A 61 3.71 -3.08 -7.25
CA LEU A 61 3.87 -3.32 -5.82
C LEU A 61 3.43 -2.09 -5.02
N SER A 62 2.52 -2.28 -4.08
CA SER A 62 2.31 -1.36 -2.96
C SER A 62 3.54 -1.41 -2.06
N ASN A 63 4.42 -0.41 -2.18
CA ASN A 63 5.80 -0.51 -1.67
C ASN A 63 5.99 0.08 -0.27
N GLY A 64 4.94 0.57 0.38
CA GLY A 64 4.99 1.16 1.71
C GLY A 64 4.48 2.61 1.74
N PRO A 65 4.27 3.19 2.93
CA PRO A 65 4.51 2.59 4.25
C PRO A 65 3.48 1.52 4.63
N GLY A 66 3.72 0.76 5.71
CA GLY A 66 2.85 -0.33 6.16
C GLY A 66 3.56 -1.38 7.00
N SER A 67 2.98 -2.58 7.05
CA SER A 67 3.51 -3.78 7.74
C SER A 67 4.93 -4.08 7.32
N PHE A 68 5.90 -3.89 8.23
CA PHE A 68 7.32 -4.07 7.94
C PHE A 68 7.65 -5.46 7.38
N THR A 69 7.04 -6.50 7.95
CA THR A 69 7.17 -7.88 7.46
C THR A 69 6.51 -8.05 6.10
N GLY A 70 5.30 -7.52 5.93
CA GLY A 70 4.56 -7.65 4.68
C GLY A 70 5.24 -6.93 3.50
N LEU A 71 5.76 -5.72 3.72
CA LEU A 71 6.52 -4.97 2.72
C LEU A 71 7.76 -5.73 2.22
N ARG A 72 8.47 -6.42 3.11
CA ARG A 72 9.62 -7.27 2.73
C ARG A 72 9.19 -8.48 1.91
N ILE A 73 8.10 -9.12 2.30
CA ILE A 73 7.52 -10.25 1.57
C ILE A 73 7.11 -9.81 0.15
N GLY A 74 6.33 -8.72 0.05
CA GLY A 74 5.88 -8.18 -1.23
C GLY A 74 7.05 -7.77 -2.13
N SER A 75 8.03 -7.06 -1.58
CA SER A 75 9.23 -6.66 -2.33
C SER A 75 10.05 -7.86 -2.82
N ALA A 76 10.28 -8.87 -1.97
CA ALA A 76 11.00 -10.08 -2.36
C ALA A 76 10.29 -10.84 -3.49
N ILE A 77 8.96 -10.99 -3.40
CA ILE A 77 8.15 -11.63 -4.43
C ILE A 77 8.21 -10.83 -5.73
N ALA A 78 7.93 -9.52 -5.67
CA ALA A 78 7.88 -8.66 -6.84
C ALA A 78 9.21 -8.68 -7.61
N LYS A 79 10.32 -8.52 -6.88
CA LYS A 79 11.66 -8.59 -7.46
C LYS A 79 11.96 -9.96 -8.03
N GLY A 80 11.66 -11.04 -7.32
CA GLY A 80 11.88 -12.41 -7.80
C GLY A 80 11.16 -12.67 -9.13
N ILE A 81 9.91 -12.20 -9.25
CA ILE A 81 9.15 -12.29 -10.51
C ILE A 81 9.83 -11.46 -11.59
N CYS A 82 10.11 -10.17 -11.35
CA CYS A 82 10.77 -9.30 -12.34
C CYS A 82 12.10 -9.86 -12.83
N PHE A 83 12.94 -10.39 -11.93
CA PHE A 83 14.22 -11.03 -12.30
C PHE A 83 14.02 -12.27 -13.17
N SER A 84 12.98 -13.06 -12.91
CA SER A 84 12.73 -14.31 -13.65
C SER A 84 12.04 -14.11 -15.00
N THR A 85 11.23 -13.05 -15.15
CA THR A 85 10.43 -12.81 -16.35
C THR A 85 10.96 -11.67 -17.23
N GLY A 86 11.78 -10.78 -16.67
CA GLY A 86 12.15 -9.52 -17.31
C GLY A 86 11.06 -8.44 -17.22
N ALA A 87 10.00 -8.67 -16.42
CA ALA A 87 8.95 -7.69 -16.19
C ALA A 87 9.51 -6.40 -15.58
N LYS A 88 8.89 -5.27 -15.93
CA LYS A 88 9.18 -3.98 -15.30
C LYS A 88 8.53 -3.92 -13.92
N LEU A 89 9.18 -3.24 -12.98
CA LEU A 89 8.63 -2.97 -11.65
C LEU A 89 7.99 -1.57 -11.63
N VAL A 90 6.79 -1.48 -11.08
CA VAL A 90 6.12 -0.20 -10.76
C VAL A 90 5.77 -0.21 -9.28
N GLU A 91 6.40 0.67 -8.51
CA GLU A 91 6.09 0.82 -7.10
C GLU A 91 5.11 1.96 -6.87
N ILE A 92 4.06 1.71 -6.10
CA ILE A 92 3.05 2.69 -5.71
C ILE A 92 3.08 2.84 -4.20
N VAL A 93 3.10 4.10 -3.73
CA VAL A 93 3.10 4.39 -2.28
C VAL A 93 1.75 4.03 -1.72
N THR A 94 1.72 3.28 -0.62
CA THR A 94 0.48 2.77 0.00
C THR A 94 -0.49 3.90 0.30
N LEU A 95 -0.01 5.02 0.84
CA LEU A 95 -0.84 6.19 1.17
C LEU A 95 -1.55 6.77 -0.06
N ASP A 96 -0.90 6.76 -1.23
CA ASP A 96 -1.52 7.24 -2.47
C ASP A 96 -2.67 6.31 -2.89
N ILE A 97 -2.51 4.99 -2.72
CA ILE A 97 -3.58 4.03 -3.00
C ILE A 97 -4.77 4.25 -2.06
N ILE A 98 -4.51 4.38 -0.75
CA ILE A 98 -5.56 4.64 0.24
C ILE A 98 -6.29 5.95 -0.07
N ALA A 99 -5.53 7.00 -0.37
CA ALA A 99 -6.09 8.30 -0.69
C ALA A 99 -6.91 8.27 -1.98
N GLY A 100 -6.47 7.52 -2.98
CA GLY A 100 -7.16 7.34 -4.25
C GLY A 100 -8.55 6.72 -4.08
N MET A 101 -8.71 5.77 -3.15
CA MET A 101 -9.99 5.11 -2.88
C MET A 101 -11.07 6.03 -2.28
N HIS A 102 -10.67 7.21 -1.77
CA HIS A 102 -11.59 8.23 -1.27
C HIS A 102 -11.68 9.39 -2.25
N LYS A 103 -12.85 9.61 -2.86
CA LYS A 103 -13.07 10.72 -3.81
C LYS A 103 -13.77 11.87 -3.07
N SER A 104 -13.03 12.93 -2.74
CA SER A 104 -13.53 14.11 -2.04
C SER A 104 -12.79 15.37 -2.50
N PRO A 105 -13.50 16.49 -2.79
CA PRO A 105 -12.85 17.76 -3.14
C PRO A 105 -12.23 18.45 -1.91
N ASN A 106 -12.64 18.08 -0.70
CA ASN A 106 -12.07 18.63 0.54
C ASN A 106 -10.70 18.02 0.83
N GLU A 107 -9.88 18.69 1.65
CA GLU A 107 -8.63 18.11 2.14
C GLU A 107 -8.90 17.00 3.15
N TYR A 108 -8.26 15.84 2.97
CA TYR A 108 -8.31 14.72 3.89
C TYR A 108 -6.92 14.10 4.05
N ALA A 109 -6.69 13.39 5.15
CA ALA A 109 -5.44 12.70 5.39
C ALA A 109 -5.63 11.19 5.23
N ALA A 110 -4.91 10.57 4.30
CA ALA A 110 -4.75 9.12 4.33
C ALA A 110 -3.74 8.79 5.43
N VAL A 111 -4.08 7.84 6.30
CA VAL A 111 -3.25 7.48 7.45
C VAL A 111 -3.04 5.97 7.56
N ILE A 112 -1.85 5.58 7.99
CA ILE A 112 -1.49 4.20 8.34
C ILE A 112 -0.86 4.24 9.73
N TYR A 113 -1.32 3.38 10.63
CA TYR A 113 -0.73 3.27 11.96
C TYR A 113 0.72 2.77 11.87
N SER A 114 1.68 3.48 12.47
CA SER A 114 3.10 3.14 12.32
C SER A 114 3.46 1.84 13.04
N GLY A 115 2.80 1.53 14.17
CA GLY A 115 3.12 0.40 15.05
C GLY A 115 4.51 0.47 15.71
N MET A 116 5.35 1.45 15.35
CA MET A 116 6.72 1.61 15.86
C MET A 116 6.77 2.45 17.14
N ARG A 117 5.88 3.44 17.24
CA ARG A 117 5.69 4.26 18.44
C ARG A 117 4.22 4.38 18.73
N THR A 118 3.85 4.23 19.99
CA THR A 118 2.48 4.46 20.44
C THR A 118 2.05 5.86 20.03
N GLY A 119 0.98 5.97 19.26
CA GLY A 119 0.43 7.27 18.90
C GLY A 119 0.80 7.82 17.53
N GLU A 120 1.80 7.26 16.83
CA GLU A 120 2.28 7.81 15.56
C GLU A 120 1.68 7.12 14.32
N PHE A 121 1.36 7.93 13.32
CA PHE A 121 0.78 7.53 12.04
C PHE A 121 1.67 8.03 10.91
N TYR A 122 1.84 7.19 9.88
CA TYR A 122 2.29 7.65 8.57
C TYR A 122 1.10 8.29 7.87
N TYR A 123 1.30 9.47 7.27
CA TYR A 123 0.24 10.17 6.59
C TYR A 123 0.74 11.05 5.46
N ALA A 124 -0.19 11.44 4.60
CA ALA A 124 -0.09 12.61 3.74
C ALA A 124 -1.49 13.20 3.57
N VAL A 125 -1.56 14.48 3.24
CA VAL A 125 -2.82 15.19 2.97
C VAL A 125 -3.08 15.16 1.48
N TYR A 126 -4.35 14.99 1.09
CA TYR A 126 -4.79 14.87 -0.28
C TYR A 126 -6.08 15.64 -0.52
N THR A 127 -6.34 15.94 -1.79
CA THR A 127 -7.66 16.26 -2.33
C THR A 127 -7.87 15.40 -3.59
N ASN A 128 -9.11 15.06 -3.89
CA ASN A 128 -9.45 14.19 -5.01
C ASN A 128 -10.80 14.58 -5.64
N GLU A 129 -10.77 15.63 -6.46
CA GLU A 129 -11.87 16.08 -7.29
C GLU A 129 -11.70 15.54 -8.73
N GLY A 130 -11.84 14.23 -8.89
CA GLY A 130 -11.64 13.55 -10.18
C GLY A 130 -10.19 13.31 -10.57
N LYS A 131 -9.24 13.92 -9.86
CA LYS A 131 -7.81 13.62 -9.94
C LYS A 131 -7.20 13.70 -8.54
N LEU A 132 -6.49 12.65 -8.14
CA LEU A 132 -5.78 12.61 -6.86
C LEU A 132 -4.62 13.62 -6.87
N MET A 133 -4.58 14.48 -5.86
CA MET A 133 -3.50 15.43 -5.64
C MET A 133 -3.02 15.36 -4.19
N ARG A 134 -1.73 15.11 -4.00
CA ARG A 134 -1.08 15.17 -2.68
C ARG A 134 -0.70 16.61 -2.32
N ILE A 135 -1.06 17.03 -1.11
CA ILE A 135 -0.77 18.34 -0.54
C ILE A 135 0.40 18.17 0.44
N GLY A 136 1.61 18.45 -0.05
CA GLY A 136 2.85 18.34 0.71
C GLY A 136 3.51 16.96 0.62
N ASP A 137 4.45 16.73 1.55
CA ASP A 137 5.25 15.51 1.60
C ASP A 137 4.58 14.43 2.44
N TYR A 138 5.03 13.19 2.25
CA TYR A 138 4.74 12.13 3.22
C TYR A 138 5.40 12.45 4.56
N ALA A 139 4.64 12.35 5.64
CA ALA A 139 5.12 12.61 6.99
C ALA A 139 4.68 11.55 8.01
N SER A 140 5.34 11.53 9.17
CA SER A 140 4.92 10.73 10.32
C SER A 140 4.66 11.64 11.52
N ASP A 141 3.49 11.57 12.13
CA ASP A 141 3.17 12.40 13.28
C ASP A 141 2.07 11.78 14.15
N THR A 142 1.75 12.42 15.26
CA THR A 142 0.64 12.03 16.13
C THR A 142 -0.70 12.51 15.56
N LEU A 143 -1.79 11.86 15.99
CA LEU A 143 -3.13 12.21 15.52
C LEU A 143 -3.48 13.67 15.81
N ASP A 144 -3.08 14.24 16.95
CA ASP A 144 -3.35 15.64 17.28
C ASP A 144 -2.68 16.64 16.34
N VAL A 145 -1.52 16.29 15.76
CA VAL A 145 -0.85 17.13 14.77
C VAL A 145 -1.53 16.99 13.41
N ILE A 146 -1.91 15.77 13.02
CA ILE A 146 -2.64 15.52 11.78
C ILE A 146 -3.99 16.25 11.80
N LEU A 147 -4.72 16.23 12.92
CA LEU A 147 -6.02 16.90 13.06
C LEU A 147 -5.95 18.43 13.09
N LYS A 148 -4.76 19.03 13.13
CA LYS A 148 -4.57 20.47 12.86
C LYS A 148 -4.57 20.79 11.36
N ARG A 149 -4.39 19.78 10.50
CA ARG A 149 -4.44 19.92 9.04
C ARG A 149 -5.85 19.69 8.51
N THR A 150 -6.45 18.58 8.88
CA THR A 150 -7.81 18.20 8.45
C THR A 150 -8.47 17.29 9.48
N LYS A 151 -9.80 17.33 9.55
CA LYS A 151 -10.60 16.44 10.39
C LYS A 151 -11.02 15.15 9.66
N ASP A 152 -10.84 15.09 8.35
CA ASP A 152 -11.21 13.94 7.53
C ASP A 152 -10.02 12.98 7.42
N ILE A 153 -10.17 11.79 8.00
CA ILE A 153 -9.13 10.76 8.10
C ILE A 153 -9.57 9.53 7.31
N VAL A 154 -8.73 9.08 6.38
CA VAL A 154 -8.98 7.92 5.53
C VAL A 154 -8.05 6.78 5.93
N ILE A 155 -8.63 5.59 6.19
CA ILE A 155 -7.92 4.38 6.63
C ILE A 155 -8.29 3.20 5.73
N ASN A 156 -7.37 2.24 5.57
CA ASN A 156 -7.59 0.99 4.83
C ASN A 156 -7.77 -0.24 5.73
N GLU A 157 -7.62 -0.06 7.03
CA GLU A 157 -7.89 -1.10 8.01
C GLU A 157 -8.40 -0.47 9.29
N LYS A 158 -9.22 -1.21 10.04
CA LYS A 158 -9.75 -0.74 11.31
C LYS A 158 -8.60 -0.46 12.29
N ILE A 159 -8.51 0.79 12.72
CA ILE A 159 -7.62 1.25 13.78
C ILE A 159 -8.45 1.48 15.03
N ASP A 160 -8.01 0.93 16.16
CA ASP A 160 -8.62 1.23 17.45
C ASP A 160 -8.08 2.57 17.97
N PHE A 161 -8.89 3.61 17.83
CA PHE A 161 -8.58 4.93 18.34
C PHE A 161 -8.98 5.12 19.82
N SER A 162 -9.71 4.17 20.42
CA SER A 162 -10.35 4.36 21.73
C SER A 162 -9.36 4.24 22.89
N GLU A 163 -8.40 3.31 22.86
CA GLU A 163 -7.50 3.10 24.00
C GLU A 163 -6.42 4.19 24.16
N ASN A 164 -6.08 4.91 23.09
CA ASN A 164 -4.96 5.87 23.10
C ASN A 164 -5.33 7.29 22.62
N PHE A 165 -6.54 7.50 22.07
CA PHE A 165 -6.90 8.74 21.39
C PHE A 165 -8.35 9.17 21.66
N GLU A 166 -8.98 8.72 22.75
CA GLU A 166 -10.42 8.86 22.98
C GLU A 166 -10.93 10.31 22.89
N ASP A 167 -10.16 11.29 23.39
CA ASP A 167 -10.57 12.70 23.34
C ASP A 167 -10.38 13.33 21.95
N VAL A 168 -9.27 13.01 21.29
CA VAL A 168 -8.89 13.55 19.98
C VAL A 168 -9.73 12.91 18.85
N SER A 169 -10.13 11.65 19.02
CA SER A 169 -10.92 10.89 18.05
C SER A 169 -12.36 11.38 17.89
N LYS A 170 -12.89 12.11 18.87
CA LYS A 170 -14.24 12.72 18.80
C LYS A 170 -14.33 13.87 17.81
N GLU A 171 -13.20 14.43 17.40
CA GLU A 171 -13.14 15.58 16.49
C GLU A 171 -12.95 15.20 15.02
N MET A 172 -12.77 13.91 14.70
CA MET A 172 -12.46 13.45 13.35
C MET A 172 -13.61 12.70 12.68
N ASN A 173 -13.68 12.82 11.36
CA ASN A 173 -14.50 11.98 10.51
C ASN A 173 -13.59 10.87 9.97
N VAL A 174 -13.92 9.61 10.26
CA VAL A 174 -13.15 8.46 9.80
C VAL A 174 -13.85 7.80 8.62
N PHE A 175 -13.14 7.70 7.50
CA PHE A 175 -13.56 7.02 6.29
C PHE A 175 -12.73 5.75 6.12
N ASP A 176 -13.35 4.60 6.37
CA ASP A 176 -12.73 3.29 6.13
C ASP A 176 -13.00 2.88 4.67
N VAL A 177 -11.93 2.84 3.86
CA VAL A 177 -12.00 2.43 2.45
C VAL A 177 -11.80 0.92 2.27
N GLY A 178 -11.56 0.18 3.35
CA GLY A 178 -11.29 -1.25 3.33
C GLY A 178 -9.90 -1.61 2.80
N SER A 179 -9.58 -2.90 2.88
CA SER A 179 -8.25 -3.44 2.57
C SER A 179 -8.07 -3.86 1.11
N ASP A 180 -9.13 -3.82 0.30
CA ASP A 180 -9.11 -4.24 -1.11
C ASP A 180 -8.58 -3.11 -1.99
N MET A 181 -7.26 -3.01 -2.05
CA MET A 181 -6.54 -1.89 -2.65
C MET A 181 -6.17 -2.10 -4.13
N ILE A 182 -6.36 -3.31 -4.67
CA ILE A 182 -5.81 -3.71 -5.97
C ILE A 182 -6.37 -2.89 -7.12
N ARG A 183 -7.66 -2.52 -7.09
CA ARG A 183 -8.28 -1.71 -8.13
C ARG A 183 -7.66 -0.31 -8.23
N GLU A 184 -7.55 0.41 -7.11
CA GLU A 184 -6.95 1.74 -7.11
C GLU A 184 -5.44 1.66 -7.38
N GLN A 185 -4.76 0.61 -6.90
CA GLN A 185 -3.36 0.34 -7.25
C GLN A 185 -3.19 0.19 -8.77
N LEU A 186 -4.13 -0.47 -9.47
CA LEU A 186 -4.10 -0.58 -10.92
C LEU A 186 -4.23 0.78 -11.60
N GLU A 187 -5.16 1.63 -11.16
CA GLU A 187 -5.32 2.98 -11.71
C GLU A 187 -4.01 3.78 -11.62
N LEU A 188 -3.42 3.85 -10.43
CA LEU A 188 -2.14 4.55 -10.21
C LEU A 188 -0.97 3.90 -10.96
N THR A 189 -0.99 2.58 -11.13
CA THR A 189 0.01 1.86 -11.93
C THR A 189 -0.07 2.26 -13.39
N MET A 190 -1.28 2.34 -13.95
CA MET A 190 -1.49 2.73 -15.34
C MET A 190 -1.00 4.15 -15.58
N GLU A 191 -1.27 5.09 -14.66
CA GLU A 191 -0.75 6.46 -14.76
C GLU A 191 0.78 6.51 -14.81
N LYS A 192 1.47 5.71 -13.98
CA LYS A 192 2.94 5.62 -14.02
C LYS A 192 3.46 5.00 -15.31
N ILE A 193 2.79 3.96 -15.82
CA ILE A 193 3.16 3.33 -17.09
C ILE A 193 3.04 4.31 -18.24
N GLU A 194 1.95 5.10 -18.30
CA GLU A 194 1.75 6.13 -19.32
C GLU A 194 2.88 7.18 -19.30
N ARG A 195 3.40 7.51 -18.12
CA ARG A 195 4.54 8.42 -17.93
C ARG A 195 5.90 7.75 -18.09
N SER A 196 5.93 6.45 -18.37
CA SER A 196 7.15 5.63 -18.40
C SER A 196 7.95 5.67 -17.09
N GLU A 197 7.26 5.81 -15.96
CA GLU A 197 7.84 5.81 -14.62
C GLU A 197 7.92 4.37 -14.08
N PHE A 198 9.11 3.77 -14.18
CA PHE A 198 9.40 2.42 -13.68
C PHE A 198 10.46 2.47 -12.59
N SER A 199 10.33 1.59 -11.59
CA SER A 199 11.33 1.43 -10.54
C SER A 199 12.53 0.63 -11.03
N ASP A 200 13.73 0.99 -10.58
CA ASP A 200 14.92 0.17 -10.75
C ASP A 200 14.89 -0.99 -9.75
N ILE A 201 14.82 -2.21 -10.27
CA ILE A 201 14.73 -3.45 -9.46
C ILE A 201 15.95 -3.61 -8.54
N SER A 202 17.14 -3.15 -8.98
CA SER A 202 18.39 -3.31 -8.27
C SER A 202 18.50 -2.38 -7.06
N THR A 203 17.88 -1.20 -7.12
CA THR A 203 17.90 -0.20 -6.04
C THR A 203 16.56 -0.04 -5.33
N SER A 204 15.49 -0.69 -5.81
CA SER A 204 14.16 -0.66 -5.17
C SER A 204 14.30 -1.16 -3.73
N GLU A 205 13.76 -0.42 -2.78
CA GLU A 205 13.64 -0.84 -1.40
C GLU A 205 12.24 -0.47 -0.91
N PRO A 206 11.67 -1.22 0.04
CA PRO A 206 10.41 -0.81 0.62
C PRO A 206 10.50 0.62 1.17
N PHE A 207 9.44 1.39 0.95
CA PHE A 207 9.35 2.75 1.42
C PHE A 207 9.10 2.78 2.94
N TYR A 208 10.20 2.73 3.69
CA TYR A 208 10.22 2.90 5.13
C TYR A 208 10.29 4.39 5.48
N MET A 209 9.20 4.96 6.00
CA MET A 209 9.16 6.38 6.41
C MET A 209 9.93 6.66 7.70
N GLN A 210 10.20 5.64 8.51
CA GLN A 210 11.09 5.73 9.66
C GLN A 210 12.14 4.62 9.59
N GLU A 211 13.39 4.97 9.86
CA GLU A 211 14.44 3.99 10.10
C GLU A 211 14.11 3.18 11.36
N PHE A 212 14.19 1.85 11.26
CA PHE A 212 14.07 0.99 12.42
C PHE A 212 15.21 1.28 13.41
N LYS A 213 14.87 1.84 14.58
CA LYS A 213 15.81 2.03 15.70
C LYS A 213 15.64 0.87 16.69
N PRO A 214 16.65 0.00 16.89
CA PRO A 214 16.57 -1.06 17.88
C PRO A 214 16.31 -0.48 19.27
N LEU A 215 15.41 -1.09 20.04
CA LEU A 215 15.24 -0.74 21.44
C LEU A 215 16.55 -1.01 22.19
N VAL A 216 17.21 0.06 22.63
CA VAL A 216 18.34 -0.05 23.56
C VAL A 216 17.74 -0.48 24.89
N LYS A 217 17.95 -1.74 25.30
CA LYS A 217 17.65 -2.15 26.66
C LYS A 217 18.54 -1.33 27.58
N GLU A 218 17.96 -0.40 28.32
CA GLU A 218 18.62 0.15 29.50
C GLU A 218 18.91 -1.02 30.44
N LYS A 219 20.20 -1.28 30.68
CA LYS A 219 20.61 -2.20 31.74
C LYS A 219 20.29 -1.49 33.06
N ASN A 220 19.20 -1.92 33.70
CA ASN A 220 19.03 -1.71 35.15
C ASN A 220 20.18 -2.39 35.91
#